data_AF-A0A2N3DX02-F1
#
_entry.id   AF-A0A2N3DX02-F1
#
_cell.length_a   1.000
_cell.length_b   1.000
_cell.length_c   1.000
_cell.angle_alpha   90.00
_cell.angle_beta   90.00
_cell.angle_gamma   90.00
#
_symmetry.space_group_name_H-M   'P 1'
#
loop_
_entity.id
_entity.type
_entity.pdbx_description
1 polymer ?
#
loop_
_entity_poly.entity_id
_entity_poly.type
_entity_poly.pdbx_seq_one_letter_code
_entity_poly.pdbx_strand_id
1 'polypeptide(L)'
;MCIVNPALVDDISPLVGGQAEIMCRIGISWNSWVKIVSGQPVRYSLGERFKARVIAAADQATGLRRKFPSRGGGLDRAALDAAFLMPMPRTSETCGRVSRR
;
A
#
# COMPACT_ATOMS: atom_id res chain seq x y z
N MET A 1 -6.21 -10.34 4.81
CA MET A 1 -5.66 -9.66 3.62
C MET A 1 -5.88 -8.17 3.79
N CYS A 2 -5.08 -7.33 3.14
CA CYS A 2 -5.23 -5.87 3.13
C CYS A 2 -4.98 -5.34 1.71
N ILE A 3 -5.37 -4.08 1.49
CA ILE A 3 -5.07 -3.36 0.25
C ILE A 3 -4.13 -2.22 0.61
N VAL A 4 -3.06 -2.03 -0.17
CA VAL A 4 -2.27 -0.79 -0.08
C VAL A 4 -3.13 0.31 -0.68
N ASN A 5 -3.28 1.43 0.04
CA ASN A 5 -4.12 2.53 -0.40
C ASN A 5 -3.77 2.97 -1.83
N PRO A 6 -4.67 2.75 -2.82
CA PRO A 6 -4.37 3.04 -4.22
C PRO A 6 -4.04 4.50 -4.46
N ALA A 7 -4.59 5.42 -3.64
CA ALA A 7 -4.31 6.84 -3.73
C ALA A 7 -2.86 7.20 -3.38
N LEU A 8 -2.07 6.28 -2.84
CA LEU A 8 -0.65 6.49 -2.51
C LEU A 8 0.30 5.87 -3.53
N VAL A 9 -0.18 5.00 -4.42
CA VAL A 9 0.68 4.17 -5.29
C VAL A 9 1.58 5.02 -6.19
N ASP A 10 1.01 6.06 -6.82
CA ASP A 10 1.77 6.93 -7.73
C ASP A 10 2.89 7.69 -7.00
N ASP A 11 2.67 8.09 -5.75
CA ASP A 11 3.69 8.77 -4.94
C ASP A 11 4.75 7.81 -4.40
N ILE A 12 4.42 6.52 -4.26
CA ILE A 12 5.31 5.48 -3.79
C ILE A 12 6.16 4.92 -4.93
N SER A 13 5.63 4.87 -6.15
CA SER A 13 6.31 4.26 -7.31
C SER A 13 7.76 4.77 -7.53
N PRO A 14 8.08 6.07 -7.35
CA PRO A 14 9.47 6.55 -7.46
C PRO A 14 10.43 5.95 -6.43
N LEU A 15 9.95 5.57 -5.24
CA LEU A 15 10.75 4.94 -4.18
C LEU A 15 11.09 3.48 -4.50
N VAL A 16 10.21 2.84 -5.25
CA VAL A 16 10.25 1.41 -5.54
C VAL A 16 11.19 1.10 -6.71
N GLY A 17 11.28 2.02 -7.68
CA GLY A 17 12.12 1.87 -8.87
C GLY A 17 11.60 0.77 -9.82
N GLY A 18 12.51 0.16 -10.58
CA GLY A 18 12.20 -0.94 -11.47
C GLY A 18 12.13 -2.30 -10.78
N GLN A 19 12.05 -3.35 -11.61
CA GLN A 19 11.87 -4.73 -11.14
C GLN A 19 13.03 -5.24 -10.27
N ALA A 20 14.27 -4.84 -10.55
CA ALA A 20 15.41 -5.23 -9.74
C ALA A 20 15.43 -4.48 -8.40
N GLU A 21 15.15 -3.17 -8.43
CA GLU A 21 15.16 -2.33 -7.24
C GLU A 21 14.10 -2.74 -6.23
N ILE A 22 12.90 -3.14 -6.67
CA ILE A 22 11.86 -3.56 -5.74
C ILE A 22 12.22 -4.83 -4.98
N MET A 23 12.91 -5.77 -5.64
CA MET A 23 13.32 -7.01 -5.00
C MET A 23 14.47 -6.76 -4.02
N CYS A 24 15.43 -5.90 -4.38
CA CYS A 24 16.62 -5.63 -3.57
C CYS A 24 16.37 -4.61 -2.44
N ARG A 25 15.68 -3.51 -2.70
CA ARG A 25 15.46 -2.40 -1.75
C ARG A 25 14.21 -2.62 -0.92
N ILE A 26 13.12 -2.97 -1.59
CA ILE A 26 11.80 -3.07 -0.97
C ILE A 26 11.50 -4.50 -0.52
N GLY A 27 12.24 -5.50 -1.00
CA GLY A 27 12.17 -6.91 -0.58
C GLY A 27 10.80 -7.53 -0.73
N ILE A 28 10.09 -7.19 -1.80
CA ILE A 28 8.88 -7.87 -2.27
C ILE A 28 9.07 -8.33 -3.72
N SER A 29 8.33 -9.37 -4.12
CA SER A 29 8.37 -9.84 -5.51
C SER A 29 7.68 -8.85 -6.46
N TRP A 30 8.10 -8.85 -7.72
CA TRP A 30 7.44 -8.07 -8.78
C TRP A 30 5.94 -8.35 -8.87
N ASN A 31 5.53 -9.62 -8.75
CA ASN A 31 4.12 -9.99 -8.74
C ASN A 31 3.34 -9.34 -7.59
N SER A 32 3.97 -9.19 -6.42
CA SER A 32 3.33 -8.49 -5.29
C SER A 32 3.12 -7.01 -5.57
N TRP A 33 4.04 -6.39 -6.31
CA TRP A 33 3.91 -5.02 -6.75
C TRP A 33 2.85 -4.81 -7.81
N VAL A 34 2.78 -5.69 -8.81
CA VAL A 34 1.69 -5.66 -9.81
C VAL A 34 0.33 -5.72 -9.11
N LYS A 35 0.18 -6.55 -8.06
CA LYS A 35 -1.04 -6.59 -7.24
C LYS A 35 -1.31 -5.26 -6.54
N ILE A 36 -0.30 -4.68 -5.89
CA ILE A 36 -0.41 -3.39 -5.18
C ILE A 36 -0.86 -2.28 -6.15
N VAL A 37 -0.20 -2.15 -7.30
CA VAL A 37 -0.53 -1.13 -8.31
C VAL A 37 -1.94 -1.34 -8.87
N SER A 38 -2.37 -2.59 -9.00
CA SER A 38 -3.72 -2.95 -9.47
C SER A 38 -4.80 -2.84 -8.38
N GLY A 39 -4.48 -2.33 -7.19
CA GLY A 39 -5.40 -2.25 -6.05
C GLY A 39 -5.85 -3.61 -5.51
N GLN A 40 -5.14 -4.69 -5.83
CA GLN A 40 -5.51 -6.03 -5.41
C GLN A 40 -5.05 -6.34 -3.98
N PRO A 41 -5.77 -7.20 -3.24
CA PRO A 41 -5.41 -7.58 -1.88
C PRO A 41 -4.08 -8.35 -1.81
N VAL A 42 -3.30 -8.04 -0.78
CA VAL A 42 -2.08 -8.75 -0.39
C VAL A 42 -2.20 -9.32 1.03
N ARG A 43 -1.27 -10.21 1.37
CA ARG A 43 -1.16 -10.72 2.75
C ARG A 43 -0.79 -9.57 3.69
N TYR A 44 -1.34 -9.58 4.89
CA TYR A 44 -1.12 -8.52 5.87
C TYR A 44 0.37 -8.37 6.23
N SER A 45 1.07 -9.49 6.42
CA SER A 45 2.53 -9.50 6.67
C SER A 45 3.38 -9.00 5.51
N LEU A 46 2.86 -9.01 4.28
CA LEU A 46 3.52 -8.36 3.14
C LEU A 46 3.25 -6.86 3.18
N GLY A 47 2.00 -6.45 3.40
CA GLY A 47 1.60 -5.05 3.52
C GLY A 47 2.37 -4.31 4.61
N GLU A 48 2.51 -4.90 5.80
CA GLU A 48 3.28 -4.31 6.92
C GLU A 48 4.77 -4.13 6.59
N ARG A 49 5.41 -5.15 6.01
CA ARG A 49 6.83 -5.05 5.61
C ARG A 49 7.03 -3.99 4.53
N PHE A 50 6.11 -3.92 3.56
CA PHE A 50 6.12 -2.91 2.52
C PHE A 50 5.93 -1.51 3.10
N LYS A 51 4.93 -1.33 3.97
CA LYS A 51 4.66 -0.09 4.71
C LYS A 51 5.89 0.40 5.46
N ALA A 52 6.51 -0.44 6.29
CA ALA A 52 7.68 -0.07 7.07
C ALA A 52 8.84 0.47 6.21
N ARG A 53 9.10 -0.18 5.07
CA ARG A 53 10.17 0.23 4.13
C ARG A 53 9.84 1.53 3.40
N VAL A 54 8.58 1.71 2.99
CA VAL A 54 8.14 2.95 2.34
C VAL A 54 8.18 4.11 3.32
N ILE A 55 7.70 3.94 4.56
CA ILE A 55 7.75 5.00 5.59
C ILE A 55 9.20 5.40 5.90
N ALA A 56 10.12 4.44 5.95
CA ALA A 56 11.55 4.73 6.16
C ALA A 56 12.17 5.56 5.02
N ALA A 57 11.65 5.43 3.79
CA ALA A 57 12.12 6.16 2.61
C ALA A 57 11.25 7.37 2.23
N ALA A 58 10.16 7.64 2.96
CA ALA A 58 9.10 8.54 2.51
C ALA A 58 9.54 10.01 2.37
N ASP A 59 10.59 10.44 3.05
CA ASP A 59 11.14 11.81 2.90
C ASP A 59 11.68 12.08 1.49
N GLN A 60 12.05 11.02 0.77
CA GLN A 60 12.54 11.09 -0.61
C GLN A 60 11.39 11.25 -1.63
N ALA A 61 10.15 10.96 -1.23
CA ALA A 61 8.98 11.10 -2.08
C ALA A 61 8.27 12.44 -1.82
N THR A 62 8.50 13.41 -2.70
CA THR A 62 7.86 14.74 -2.60
C THR A 62 6.32 14.65 -2.61
N GLY A 63 5.75 13.68 -3.33
CA GLY A 63 4.31 13.44 -3.37
C GLY A 63 3.70 13.10 -2.00
N LEU A 64 4.36 12.20 -1.25
CA LEU A 64 3.94 11.84 0.11
C LEU A 64 4.02 13.02 1.08
N ARG A 65 5.09 13.84 0.97
CA ARG A 65 5.24 15.06 1.80
C ARG A 65 4.13 16.08 1.55
N ARG A 66 3.61 16.16 0.32
CA ARG A 66 2.49 17.06 -0.03
C ARG A 66 1.16 16.53 0.50
N LYS A 67 0.94 15.20 0.48
CA LYS A 67 -0.30 14.58 0.97
C LYS A 67 -0.39 14.50 2.49
N PHE A 68 0.74 14.36 3.18
CA PHE A 68 0.81 14.26 4.63
C PHE A 68 1.73 15.34 5.21
N PRO A 69 1.35 16.62 5.17
CA PRO A 69 2.17 17.68 5.74
C PRO A 69 2.10 17.67 7.28
N SER A 70 3.27 17.72 7.93
CA SER A 70 3.35 17.96 9.37
C SER A 70 3.20 19.44 9.71
N ARG A 71 2.57 19.76 10.84
CA ARG A 71 2.41 21.14 11.37
C ARG A 71 3.75 21.86 11.58
N GLY A 72 4.82 21.13 11.86
CA GLY A 72 6.18 21.67 12.03
C GLY A 72 7.01 21.72 10.75
N GLY A 73 6.41 21.42 9.60
CA GLY A 73 7.12 21.16 8.36
C GLY A 73 7.59 19.71 8.25
N GLY A 74 7.73 19.23 7.01
CA GLY A 74 8.09 17.84 6.73
C GLY A 74 6.88 16.89 6.63
N LEU A 75 7.15 15.60 6.78
CA LEU A 75 6.18 14.53 6.60
C LEU A 75 5.52 14.13 7.92
N ASP A 76 4.19 14.12 7.98
CA ASP A 76 3.43 13.46 9.03
C ASP A 76 3.45 11.94 8.81
N ARG A 77 4.45 11.29 9.39
CA ARG A 77 4.63 9.83 9.29
C ARG A 77 3.51 9.04 9.96
N ALA A 78 2.89 9.58 11.01
CA ALA A 78 1.82 8.90 11.73
C ALA A 78 0.54 8.88 10.88
N ALA A 79 0.20 10.01 10.24
CA ALA A 79 -0.91 10.08 9.31
C ALA A 79 -0.68 9.20 8.08
N LEU A 80 0.56 9.17 7.54
CA LEU A 80 0.92 8.26 6.46
C LEU A 80 0.77 6.79 6.86
N ASP A 81 1.27 6.39 8.04
CA ASP A 81 1.17 5.02 8.54
C ASP A 81 -0.29 4.55 8.65
N ALA A 82 -1.13 5.40 9.25
CA ALA A 82 -2.55 5.11 9.44
C ALA A 82 -3.33 5.01 8.11
N ALA A 83 -2.94 5.79 7.09
CA ALA A 83 -3.60 5.79 5.79
C ALA A 83 -3.06 4.72 4.82
N PHE A 84 -1.99 4.03 5.17
CA PHE A 84 -1.22 3.20 4.23
C PHE A 84 -1.95 1.91 3.82
N LEU A 85 -2.51 1.20 4.81
CA LEU A 85 -3.19 -0.07 4.61
C LEU A 85 -4.69 0.10 4.82
N MET A 86 -5.45 -0.24 3.80
CA MET A 86 -6.90 -0.26 3.85
C MET A 86 -7.40 -1.68 4.16
N PRO A 87 -8.51 -1.81 4.92
CA PRO A 87 -9.18 -3.08 5.06
C PRO A 87 -9.67 -3.55 3.69
N MET A 88 -9.54 -4.85 3.41
CA MET A 88 -10.16 -5.43 2.22
C MET A 88 -11.67 -5.32 2.38
N PRO A 89 -12.43 -4.83 1.36
CA PRO A 89 -13.87 -4.88 1.41
C PRO A 89 -14.27 -6.35 1.59
N ARG A 90 -15.01 -6.65 2.67
CA ARG A 90 -15.62 -7.96 2.79
C ARG A 90 -16.55 -8.07 1.60
N THR A 91 -16.22 -8.93 0.64
CA THR A 91 -17.20 -9.35 -0.36
C THR A 91 -18.39 -9.87 0.42
N SER A 92 -19.47 -9.08 0.46
CA SER A 92 -20.73 -9.51 1.05
C SER A 92 -21.08 -10.84 0.41
N GLU A 93 -21.29 -11.85 1.24
CA GLU A 93 -21.87 -13.12 0.84
C GLU A 93 -23.05 -12.86 -0.07
N THR A 94 -22.91 -13.19 -1.35
CA THR A 94 -24.09 -13.47 -2.18
C THR A 94 -24.76 -14.68 -1.54
N CYS A 95 -25.76 -14.40 -0.70
CA CYS A 95 -26.79 -15.31 -0.24
C CYS A 95 -27.53 -15.84 -1.48
N GLY A 96 -26.93 -16.82 -2.16
CA GLY A 96 -27.60 -17.65 -3.14
C GLY A 96 -28.34 -18.76 -2.40
N ARG A 97 -29.44 -18.40 -1.73
CA ARG A 97 -30.39 -19.36 -1.16
C ARG A 97 -31.01 -20.13 -2.33
N VAL A 98 -30.42 -21.27 -2.70
CA VAL A 98 -31.02 -22.23 -3.63
C VAL A 98 -32.22 -22.84 -2.90
N SER A 99 -33.39 -22.23 -3.07
CA SER A 99 -34.67 -22.84 -2.73
C SER A 99 -34.91 -23.97 -3.73
N ARG A 100 -34.62 -25.21 -3.33
CA ARG A 100 -35.11 -26.39 -4.05
C ARG A 100 -36.61 -26.48 -3.76
N ARG A 101 -37.41 -26.39 -4.83
CA ARG A 101 -38.78 -26.88 -4.87
C ARG A 101 -38.76 -28.40 -5.03
#